data_AF-A0A1H4PDN7-F1
#
_entry.id   AF-A0A1H4PDN7-F1
#
_cell.length_a   1.000
_cell.length_b   1.000
_cell.length_c   1.000
_cell.angle_alpha   90.00
_cell.angle_beta   90.00
_cell.angle_gamma   90.00
#
_symmetry.space_group_name_H-M   'P 1'
#
loop_
_entity.id
_entity.type
_entity.pdbx_description
1 polymer ?
#
loop_
_entity_poly.entity_id
_entity_poly.type
_entity_poly.pdbx_seq_one_letter_code
_entity_poly.pdbx_strand_id
1 'polypeptide(L)'
;MEQSCPRCGASLPVVDDGPAAFCAHCGLPQLTVSEHALREHSETLPHTGSGPAAGRSVHSTSLDWPVAMRILGVATLAGVLPAAAIPSSVADGTVGGLSLLLVPMLSLAVAVAYHRIRPLREMSPATGMRLGGTLGLMMGSLITLLTGIVGFVLRYHFHSHTMDDKIQGASDAMMKQITDTSPPPPELLGFLQSPEFHAGSFIAGYGMTLLLLILAGSICGWIAGALLRARRQRNLG
;
A
#
# COMPACT_ATOMS: atom_id res chain seq x y z
N MET A 1 2.18 4.24 -48.45
CA MET A 1 1.10 4.11 -47.45
C MET A 1 0.96 5.46 -46.78
N GLU A 2 -0.19 6.10 -46.87
CA GLU A 2 -0.43 7.37 -46.17
C GLU A 2 -0.51 7.10 -44.67
N GLN A 3 0.36 7.74 -43.89
CA GLN A 3 0.37 7.61 -42.43
C GLN A 3 -0.47 8.73 -41.81
N SER A 4 -1.45 8.35 -41.01
CA SER A 4 -2.33 9.26 -40.28
C SER A 4 -1.93 9.32 -38.81
N CYS A 5 -2.00 10.51 -38.21
CA CYS A 5 -1.75 10.69 -36.78
C CYS A 5 -2.76 9.88 -35.94
N PRO A 6 -2.31 9.06 -34.97
CA PRO A 6 -3.21 8.22 -34.17
C PRO A 6 -4.12 9.02 -33.22
N ARG A 7 -3.78 10.29 -32.96
CA ARG A 7 -4.57 11.14 -32.05
C ARG A 7 -5.62 11.97 -32.77
N CYS A 8 -5.27 12.61 -33.88
CA CYS A 8 -6.17 13.53 -34.57
C CYS A 8 -6.59 13.08 -35.97
N GLY A 9 -6.05 11.97 -36.48
CA GLY A 9 -6.37 11.46 -37.82
C GLY A 9 -5.81 12.27 -38.99
N ALA A 10 -5.14 13.40 -38.73
CA ALA A 10 -4.53 14.22 -39.77
C ALA A 10 -3.42 13.46 -40.52
N SER A 11 -3.31 13.66 -41.83
CA SER A 11 -2.22 13.12 -42.64
C SER A 11 -0.89 13.73 -42.20
N LEU A 12 0.13 12.87 -42.04
CA LEU A 12 1.46 13.31 -41.64
C LEU A 12 2.24 13.74 -42.90
N PRO A 13 2.84 14.95 -42.91
CA PRO A 13 3.70 15.36 -44.01
C PRO A 13 4.95 14.47 -44.05
N VAL A 14 5.39 14.12 -45.26
CA VAL A 14 6.66 13.43 -45.49
C VAL A 14 7.77 14.47 -45.51
N VAL A 15 8.75 14.32 -44.63
CA VAL A 15 9.91 15.22 -44.51
C VAL A 15 11.15 14.36 -44.60
N ASP A 16 12.03 14.66 -45.55
CA ASP A 16 13.32 13.97 -45.78
C ASP A 16 13.20 12.43 -45.81
N ASP A 17 12.38 11.93 -46.75
CA ASP A 17 12.14 10.49 -47.00
C ASP A 17 11.53 9.68 -45.84
N GLY A 18 11.08 10.34 -44.77
CA GLY A 18 10.43 9.71 -43.61
C GLY A 18 9.18 10.44 -43.10
N PRO A 19 8.40 9.83 -42.20
CA PRO A 19 7.27 10.49 -41.58
C PRO A 19 7.75 11.59 -40.62
N ALA A 20 7.09 12.74 -40.63
CA ALA A 20 7.43 13.86 -39.74
C ALA A 20 7.50 13.42 -38.26
N ALA A 21 8.56 13.84 -37.57
CA ALA A 21 8.81 13.52 -36.16
C ALA A 21 7.67 13.98 -35.22
N PHE A 22 6.91 15.00 -35.63
CA PHE A 22 5.78 15.56 -34.89
C PHE A 22 4.59 15.80 -35.81
N CYS A 23 3.39 15.64 -35.27
CA CYS A 23 2.17 16.04 -35.98
C CYS A 23 2.05 17.57 -35.98
N ALA A 24 2.02 18.20 -37.16
CA ALA A 24 1.83 19.64 -37.32
C ALA A 24 0.50 20.16 -36.73
N HIS A 25 -0.50 19.28 -36.57
CA HIS A 25 -1.84 19.68 -36.15
C HIS A 25 -2.06 19.61 -34.63
N CYS A 26 -1.45 18.64 -33.94
CA CYS A 26 -1.66 18.40 -32.50
C CYS A 26 -0.38 18.31 -31.67
N GLY A 27 0.80 18.44 -32.30
CA GLY A 27 2.10 18.37 -31.63
C GLY A 27 2.50 16.98 -31.12
N LEU A 28 1.75 15.92 -31.46
CA LEU A 28 2.06 14.58 -30.97
C LEU A 28 3.35 14.05 -31.62
N PRO A 29 4.36 13.63 -30.84
CA PRO A 29 5.55 12.98 -31.38
C PRO A 29 5.16 11.65 -32.04
N GLN A 30 5.65 11.42 -33.26
CA GLN A 30 5.45 10.17 -34.02
C GLN A 30 6.67 9.24 -33.96
N LEU A 31 7.69 9.61 -33.17
CA LEU A 31 8.89 8.80 -32.93
C LEU A 31 8.53 7.50 -32.21
N THR A 32 8.30 6.44 -32.99
CA THR A 32 8.31 5.07 -32.47
C THR A 32 9.75 4.59 -32.46
N VAL A 33 10.31 4.37 -31.27
CA VAL A 33 11.61 3.71 -31.16
C VAL A 33 11.44 2.28 -31.69
N SER A 34 12.16 1.93 -32.75
CA SER A 34 12.12 0.57 -33.28
C SER A 34 12.65 -0.39 -32.20
N GLU A 35 11.99 -1.52 -32.01
CA GLU A 35 12.44 -2.55 -31.04
C GLU A 35 13.89 -2.99 -31.32
N HIS A 36 14.32 -2.91 -32.59
CA HIS A 36 15.70 -3.15 -33.02
C HIS A 36 16.69 -2.12 -32.46
N ALA A 37 16.38 -0.82 -32.53
CA ALA A 37 17.25 0.22 -31.97
C ALA A 37 17.34 0.12 -30.43
N LEU A 38 16.24 -0.28 -29.78
CA LEU A 38 16.23 -0.52 -28.32
C LEU A 38 17.12 -1.70 -27.92
N ARG A 39 17.17 -2.72 -28.79
CA ARG A 39 18.00 -3.92 -28.60
C ARG A 39 19.47 -3.66 -28.89
N GLU A 40 19.78 -2.92 -29.95
CA GLU A 40 21.15 -2.58 -30.34
C GLU A 40 21.83 -1.67 -29.32
N HIS A 41 21.09 -0.71 -28.74
CA HIS A 41 21.60 0.16 -27.67
C HIS A 41 21.82 -0.59 -26.34
N SER A 42 21.16 -1.74 -26.15
CA SER A 42 21.42 -2.63 -25.01
C SER A 42 22.70 -3.47 -25.19
N GLU A 43 23.14 -3.67 -26.43
CA GLU A 43 24.31 -4.49 -26.79
C GLU A 43 25.60 -3.65 -26.95
N THR A 44 25.51 -2.32 -27.10
CA THR A 44 26.69 -1.43 -27.33
C THR A 44 27.24 -0.70 -26.10
N LEU A 45 26.71 -0.93 -24.90
CA LEU A 45 27.34 -0.41 -23.67
C LEU A 45 28.67 -1.15 -23.42
N PRO A 46 29.82 -0.45 -23.31
CA PRO A 46 31.10 -1.08 -23.07
C PRO A 46 31.08 -1.85 -21.75
N HIS A 47 31.25 -3.17 -21.85
CA HIS A 47 31.54 -4.03 -20.71
C HIS A 47 32.92 -3.69 -20.14
N THR A 48 32.96 -2.78 -19.17
CA THR A 48 34.13 -2.59 -18.29
C THR A 48 33.74 -2.98 -16.87
N GLY A 49 34.36 -4.06 -16.36
CA GLY A 49 34.49 -4.31 -14.92
C GLY A 49 33.53 -5.31 -14.30
N SER A 50 33.95 -6.58 -14.28
CA SER A 50 33.68 -7.64 -13.30
C SER A 50 32.82 -7.29 -12.06
N GLY A 51 31.62 -7.88 -12.01
CA GLY A 51 30.79 -8.09 -10.82
C GLY A 51 29.41 -8.60 -11.25
N PRO A 52 28.74 -9.52 -10.51
CA PRO A 52 27.42 -10.03 -10.88
C PRO A 52 26.35 -8.97 -10.59
N ALA A 53 26.37 -7.89 -11.33
CA ALA A 53 25.32 -6.89 -11.34
C ALA A 53 24.18 -7.45 -12.20
N ALA A 54 23.24 -8.12 -11.53
CA ALA A 54 21.94 -8.45 -12.08
C ALA A 54 21.41 -7.24 -12.85
N GLY A 55 21.19 -7.40 -14.15
CA GLY A 55 20.62 -6.41 -15.04
C GLY A 55 19.34 -5.85 -14.44
N ARG A 56 19.43 -4.69 -13.80
CA ARG A 56 18.28 -3.97 -13.29
C ARG A 56 17.76 -3.18 -14.47
N SER A 57 16.99 -3.86 -15.32
CA SER A 57 16.15 -3.20 -16.30
C SER A 57 15.27 -2.21 -15.53
N VAL A 58 15.59 -0.92 -15.65
CA VAL A 58 14.75 0.20 -15.22
C VAL A 58 13.61 0.33 -16.24
N HIS A 59 12.91 -0.77 -16.53
CA HIS A 59 11.57 -0.66 -17.08
C HIS A 59 10.68 -0.33 -15.89
N SER A 60 10.31 0.95 -15.81
CA SER A 60 9.29 1.39 -14.87
C SER A 60 8.03 0.55 -15.13
N THR A 61 7.85 -0.49 -14.33
CA THR A 61 6.67 -1.34 -14.37
C THR A 61 5.56 -0.52 -13.73
N SER A 62 5.00 0.42 -14.50
CA SER A 62 3.96 1.35 -14.07
C SER A 62 2.71 0.60 -13.61
N LEU A 63 2.56 0.36 -12.31
CA LEU A 63 1.42 -0.39 -11.75
C LEU A 63 0.09 0.07 -12.38
N ASP A 64 -0.72 -0.88 -12.84
CA ASP A 64 -2.08 -0.60 -13.33
C ASP A 64 -2.98 -0.32 -12.11
N TRP A 65 -2.91 0.92 -11.62
CA TRP A 65 -3.59 1.36 -10.41
C TRP A 65 -5.10 1.14 -10.44
N PRO A 66 -5.84 1.39 -11.53
CA PRO A 66 -7.28 1.10 -11.59
C PRO A 66 -7.62 -0.36 -11.25
N VAL A 67 -6.85 -1.32 -11.77
CA VAL A 67 -7.05 -2.75 -11.46
C VAL A 67 -6.60 -3.06 -10.04
N ALA A 68 -5.43 -2.54 -9.64
CA ALA A 68 -4.90 -2.74 -8.29
C ALA A 68 -5.89 -2.24 -7.21
N MET A 69 -6.46 -1.05 -7.39
CA MET A 69 -7.41 -0.45 -6.43
C MET A 69 -8.69 -1.27 -6.27
N ARG A 70 -9.17 -1.94 -7.32
CA ARG A 70 -10.34 -2.84 -7.21
C ARG A 70 -10.02 -4.06 -6.33
N ILE A 71 -8.87 -4.69 -6.55
CA ILE A 71 -8.43 -5.85 -5.77
C ILE A 71 -8.16 -5.44 -4.32
N LEU A 72 -7.47 -4.30 -4.13
CA LEU A 72 -7.19 -3.73 -2.82
C LEU A 72 -8.48 -3.42 -2.07
N GLY A 73 -9.47 -2.76 -2.71
CA GLY A 73 -10.75 -2.46 -2.09
C GLY A 73 -11.49 -3.71 -1.60
N VAL A 74 -11.55 -4.76 -2.42
CA VAL A 74 -12.16 -6.04 -2.02
C VAL A 74 -11.40 -6.68 -0.86
N ALA A 75 -10.07 -6.72 -0.92
CA ALA A 75 -9.24 -7.28 0.15
C ALA A 75 -9.34 -6.49 1.46
N THR A 76 -9.38 -5.16 1.38
CA THR A 76 -9.59 -4.28 2.53
C THR A 76 -10.93 -4.56 3.20
N LEU A 77 -12.02 -4.64 2.43
CA LEU A 77 -13.35 -4.96 2.97
C LEU A 77 -13.39 -6.35 3.58
N ALA A 78 -12.80 -7.35 2.92
CA ALA A 78 -12.72 -8.72 3.43
C ALA A 78 -11.89 -8.84 4.71
N GLY A 79 -10.87 -7.98 4.91
CA GLY A 79 -10.07 -7.96 6.12
C GLY A 79 -10.73 -7.21 7.28
N VAL A 80 -11.44 -6.12 7.00
CA VAL A 80 -11.97 -5.23 8.05
C VAL A 80 -13.39 -5.61 8.47
N LEU A 81 -14.29 -5.95 7.54
CA LEU A 81 -15.70 -6.21 7.88
C LEU A 81 -15.90 -7.39 8.84
N PRO A 82 -15.23 -8.56 8.67
CA PRO A 82 -15.40 -9.66 9.62
C PRO A 82 -14.89 -9.31 11.02
N ALA A 83 -13.78 -8.57 11.08
CA ALA A 83 -13.23 -8.11 12.35
C ALA A 83 -14.18 -7.10 13.02
N ALA A 84 -14.78 -6.18 12.26
CA ALA A 84 -15.72 -5.17 12.76
C ALA A 84 -17.11 -5.71 13.07
N ALA A 85 -17.51 -6.85 12.48
CA ALA A 85 -18.80 -7.49 12.72
C ALA A 85 -18.91 -8.12 14.13
N ILE A 86 -17.78 -8.34 14.80
CA ILE A 86 -17.75 -8.81 16.19
C ILE A 86 -18.12 -7.62 17.09
N PRO A 87 -19.27 -7.62 17.78
CA PRO A 87 -19.76 -6.43 18.50
C PRO A 87 -18.80 -5.92 19.58
N SER A 88 -18.05 -6.84 20.19
CA SER A 88 -17.07 -6.50 21.22
C SER A 88 -15.74 -6.01 20.63
N SER A 89 -15.36 -6.39 19.42
CA SER A 89 -14.00 -6.15 18.92
C SER A 89 -13.71 -4.68 18.66
N VAL A 90 -14.69 -3.93 18.15
CA VAL A 90 -14.56 -2.49 17.87
C VAL A 90 -14.46 -1.74 19.18
N ALA A 91 -15.29 -2.12 20.17
CA ALA A 91 -15.28 -1.52 21.49
C ALA A 91 -14.04 -1.90 22.30
N ASP A 92 -13.46 -3.08 22.09
CA ASP A 92 -12.26 -3.58 22.78
C ASP A 92 -10.96 -3.11 22.10
N GLY A 93 -11.03 -2.44 20.94
CA GLY A 93 -9.84 -2.08 20.14
C GLY A 93 -9.10 -3.29 19.53
N THR A 94 -9.64 -4.50 19.65
CA THR A 94 -9.01 -5.75 19.18
C THR A 94 -9.09 -5.92 17.67
N VAL A 95 -9.91 -5.11 16.98
CA VAL A 95 -9.96 -5.07 15.50
C VAL A 95 -8.57 -4.84 14.91
N GLY A 96 -7.74 -3.99 15.52
CA GLY A 96 -6.37 -3.74 15.06
C GLY A 96 -5.49 -4.98 15.15
N GLY A 97 -5.57 -5.72 16.26
CA GLY A 97 -4.80 -6.95 16.50
C GLY A 97 -5.17 -8.09 15.55
N LEU A 98 -6.47 -8.33 15.36
CA LEU A 98 -6.96 -9.33 14.39
C LEU A 98 -6.58 -8.96 12.95
N SER A 99 -6.69 -7.66 12.60
CA SER A 99 -6.31 -7.19 11.29
C SER A 99 -4.81 -7.38 11.02
N LEU A 100 -3.95 -7.16 12.02
CA LEU A 100 -2.51 -7.41 11.91
C LEU A 100 -2.19 -8.87 11.54
N LEU A 101 -2.96 -9.84 12.02
CA LEU A 101 -2.81 -11.26 11.64
C LEU A 101 -3.29 -11.53 10.21
N LEU A 102 -4.28 -10.79 9.72
CA LEU A 102 -4.85 -10.97 8.39
C LEU A 102 -4.06 -10.23 7.29
N VAL A 103 -3.37 -9.13 7.60
CA VAL A 103 -2.61 -8.34 6.62
C VAL A 103 -1.58 -9.17 5.85
N PRO A 104 -0.77 -10.05 6.46
CA PRO A 104 0.16 -10.89 5.72
C PRO A 104 -0.52 -11.77 4.67
N MET A 105 -1.62 -12.42 5.06
CA MET A 105 -2.38 -13.32 4.19
C MET A 105 -3.05 -12.57 3.03
N LEU A 106 -3.65 -11.41 3.34
CA LEU A 106 -4.31 -10.57 2.34
C LEU A 106 -3.27 -9.94 1.40
N SER A 107 -2.10 -9.55 1.90
CA SER A 107 -1.02 -9.00 1.06
C SER A 107 -0.53 -10.01 0.03
N LEU A 108 -0.39 -11.28 0.45
CA LEU A 108 -0.07 -12.38 -0.46
C LEU A 108 -1.21 -12.62 -1.47
N ALA A 109 -2.46 -12.66 -1.01
CA ALA A 109 -3.62 -12.87 -1.87
C ALA A 109 -3.77 -11.76 -2.93
N VAL A 110 -3.59 -10.50 -2.56
CA VAL A 110 -3.61 -9.34 -3.48
C VAL A 110 -2.50 -9.46 -4.51
N ALA A 111 -1.28 -9.79 -4.08
CA ALA A 111 -0.15 -9.97 -4.99
C ALA A 111 -0.39 -11.10 -6.00
N VAL A 112 -0.94 -12.23 -5.55
CA VAL A 112 -1.29 -13.37 -6.41
C VAL A 112 -2.45 -13.02 -7.35
N ALA A 113 -3.50 -12.38 -6.86
CA ALA A 113 -4.64 -11.98 -7.67
C ALA A 113 -4.24 -10.99 -8.76
N TYR A 114 -3.43 -9.98 -8.42
CA TYR A 114 -2.89 -9.02 -9.37
C TYR A 114 -2.04 -9.71 -10.45
N HIS A 115 -1.17 -10.64 -10.05
CA HIS A 115 -0.35 -11.41 -10.98
C HIS A 115 -1.20 -12.28 -11.93
N ARG A 116 -2.27 -12.91 -11.43
CA ARG A 116 -3.19 -13.70 -12.26
C ARG A 116 -3.95 -12.87 -13.29
N ILE A 117 -4.33 -11.64 -12.95
CA ILE A 117 -5.05 -10.75 -13.87
C ILE A 117 -4.10 -10.14 -14.91
N ARG A 118 -2.82 -9.93 -14.55
CA ARG A 118 -1.78 -9.35 -15.43
C ARG A 118 -0.54 -10.26 -15.53
N PRO A 119 -0.67 -11.47 -16.10
CA PRO A 119 0.43 -12.46 -16.12
C PRO A 119 1.61 -12.03 -16.99
N LEU A 120 1.36 -11.23 -18.03
CA LEU A 120 2.38 -10.71 -18.94
C LEU A 120 3.34 -9.73 -18.27
N ARG A 121 2.94 -9.13 -17.14
CA ARG A 121 3.72 -8.10 -16.45
C ARG A 121 4.67 -8.72 -15.45
N GLU A 122 5.93 -8.32 -15.48
CA GLU A 122 6.91 -8.79 -14.49
C GLU A 122 6.57 -8.28 -13.09
N MET A 123 6.35 -9.21 -12.16
CA MET A 123 6.16 -8.90 -10.75
C MET A 123 7.52 -8.52 -10.16
N SER A 124 7.66 -7.28 -9.69
CA SER A 124 8.84 -6.86 -8.93
C SER A 124 8.57 -6.89 -7.43
N PRO A 125 9.60 -7.15 -6.59
CA PRO A 125 9.47 -7.01 -5.14
C PRO A 125 9.01 -5.60 -4.75
N ALA A 126 9.41 -4.56 -5.49
CA ALA A 126 8.96 -3.18 -5.29
C ALA A 126 7.46 -3.02 -5.59
N THR A 127 6.95 -3.69 -6.62
CA THR A 127 5.52 -3.72 -6.95
C THR A 127 4.72 -4.37 -5.82
N GLY A 128 5.21 -5.51 -5.32
CA GLY A 128 4.60 -6.20 -4.18
C GLY A 128 4.60 -5.35 -2.91
N MET A 129 5.71 -4.68 -2.60
CA MET A 129 5.82 -3.74 -1.48
C MET A 129 4.78 -2.61 -1.58
N ARG A 130 4.63 -2.00 -2.76
CA ARG A 130 3.64 -0.94 -2.99
C ARG A 130 2.22 -1.43 -2.76
N LEU A 131 1.85 -2.58 -3.32
CA LEU A 131 0.52 -3.17 -3.15
C LEU A 131 0.23 -3.49 -1.67
N GLY A 132 1.17 -4.13 -0.98
CA GLY A 132 1.02 -4.49 0.42
C GLY A 132 0.96 -3.26 1.34
N GLY A 133 1.81 -2.26 1.10
CA GLY A 133 1.79 -1.00 1.84
C GLY A 133 0.49 -0.22 1.65
N THR A 134 -0.02 -0.15 0.41
CA THR A 134 -1.33 0.49 0.14
C THR A 134 -2.49 -0.26 0.77
N LEU A 135 -2.42 -1.60 0.81
CA LEU A 135 -3.42 -2.41 1.50
C LEU A 135 -3.42 -2.09 3.00
N GLY A 136 -2.24 -2.09 3.63
CA GLY A 136 -2.08 -1.74 5.05
C GLY A 136 -2.60 -0.33 5.36
N LEU A 137 -2.32 0.64 4.48
CA LEU A 137 -2.83 2.01 4.59
C LEU A 137 -4.36 2.06 4.49
N MET A 138 -4.96 1.40 3.50
CA MET A 138 -6.41 1.36 3.31
C MET A 138 -7.14 0.64 4.45
N MET A 139 -6.57 -0.46 4.95
CA MET A 139 -7.13 -1.18 6.10
C MET A 139 -7.04 -0.35 7.37
N GLY A 140 -5.87 0.21 7.69
CA GLY A 140 -5.70 1.01 8.89
C GLY A 140 -6.56 2.28 8.88
N SER A 141 -6.67 2.97 7.74
CA SER A 141 -7.55 4.14 7.63
C SER A 141 -9.03 3.79 7.81
N LEU A 142 -9.49 2.69 7.22
CA LEU A 142 -10.86 2.22 7.38
C LEU A 142 -11.16 1.81 8.82
N ILE A 143 -10.24 1.13 9.50
CA ILE A 143 -10.38 0.74 10.92
C ILE A 143 -10.48 1.99 11.80
N THR A 144 -9.58 2.96 11.61
CA THR A 144 -9.61 4.22 12.39
C THR A 144 -10.91 4.98 12.17
N LEU A 145 -11.37 5.08 10.92
CA LEU A 145 -12.61 5.76 10.58
C LEU A 145 -13.84 5.06 11.18
N LEU A 146 -13.92 3.74 11.05
CA LEU A 146 -15.01 2.95 11.64
C LEU A 146 -15.02 3.08 13.16
N THR A 147 -13.85 3.01 13.80
CA THR A 147 -13.76 3.15 15.26
C THR A 147 -14.17 4.53 15.71
N GLY A 148 -13.77 5.59 14.99
CA GLY A 148 -14.20 6.96 15.27
C GLY A 148 -15.72 7.14 15.13
N ILE A 149 -16.33 6.60 14.05
CA ILE A 149 -17.79 6.66 13.84
C ILE A 149 -18.52 5.90 14.96
N VAL A 150 -18.09 4.68 15.26
CA VAL A 150 -18.74 3.85 16.30
C VAL A 150 -18.61 4.51 17.67
N GLY A 151 -17.43 5.03 18.01
CA GLY A 151 -17.24 5.79 19.26
C GLY A 151 -18.11 7.03 19.34
N PHE A 152 -18.22 7.79 18.24
CA PHE A 152 -19.09 8.96 18.17
C PHE A 152 -20.57 8.58 18.37
N VAL A 153 -21.04 7.55 17.70
CA VAL A 153 -22.43 7.07 17.83
C VAL A 153 -22.70 6.55 19.24
N LEU A 154 -21.80 5.74 19.81
CA LEU A 154 -21.95 5.24 21.19
C LEU A 154 -22.05 6.39 22.20
N ARG A 155 -21.21 7.41 22.06
CA ARG A 155 -21.16 8.53 22.99
C ARG A 155 -22.35 9.48 22.85
N TYR A 156 -22.68 9.91 21.65
CA TYR A 156 -23.68 10.98 21.44
C TYR A 156 -25.08 10.48 21.16
N HIS A 157 -25.23 9.30 20.54
CA HIS A 157 -26.55 8.73 20.26
C HIS A 157 -27.00 7.84 21.42
N PHE A 158 -26.15 6.92 21.86
CA PHE A 158 -26.50 5.96 22.91
C PHE A 158 -26.16 6.42 24.33
N HIS A 159 -25.51 7.57 24.50
CA HIS A 159 -25.06 8.09 25.81
C HIS A 159 -24.27 7.04 26.61
N SER A 160 -23.54 6.18 25.88
CA SER A 160 -22.78 5.07 26.44
C SER A 160 -21.33 5.47 26.62
N HIS A 161 -20.81 5.31 27.83
CA HIS A 161 -19.40 5.58 28.17
C HIS A 161 -18.51 4.34 28.06
N THR A 162 -19.02 3.23 27.54
CA THR A 162 -18.30 1.95 27.45
C THR A 162 -16.93 2.03 26.77
N MET A 163 -16.77 2.92 25.77
CA MET A 163 -15.48 3.13 25.11
C MET A 163 -14.54 4.00 25.95
N ASP A 164 -15.09 5.04 26.61
CA ASP A 164 -14.34 5.91 27.53
C ASP A 164 -13.83 5.10 28.73
N ASP A 165 -14.68 4.24 29.31
CA ASP A 165 -14.35 3.37 30.45
C ASP A 165 -13.20 2.41 30.13
N LYS A 166 -13.17 1.89 28.89
CA LYS A 166 -12.08 1.01 28.44
C LYS A 166 -10.78 1.75 28.21
N ILE A 167 -10.84 2.96 27.64
CA ILE A 167 -9.67 3.83 27.49
C ILE A 167 -9.11 4.15 28.88
N GLN A 168 -9.97 4.53 29.82
CA GLN A 168 -9.60 4.79 31.21
C GLN A 168 -8.97 3.56 31.86
N GLY A 169 -9.60 2.39 31.74
CA GLY A 169 -9.08 1.14 32.30
C GLY A 169 -7.73 0.73 31.72
N ALA A 170 -7.50 0.96 30.41
CA ALA A 170 -6.21 0.73 29.78
C ALA A 170 -5.13 1.70 30.28
N SER A 171 -5.47 2.99 30.42
CA SER A 171 -4.59 4.01 31.01
C SER A 171 -4.24 3.68 32.45
N ASP A 172 -5.21 3.26 33.26
CA ASP A 172 -5.00 2.90 34.67
C ASP A 172 -4.09 1.67 34.79
N ALA A 173 -4.27 0.67 33.92
CA ALA A 173 -3.39 -0.50 33.87
C ALA A 173 -1.95 -0.13 33.49
N MET A 174 -1.78 0.74 32.49
CA MET A 174 -0.47 1.25 32.09
C MET A 174 0.18 2.07 33.21
N MET A 175 -0.59 2.92 33.89
CA MET A 175 -0.11 3.73 35.01
C MET A 175 0.38 2.85 36.15
N LYS A 176 -0.40 1.83 36.51
CA LYS A 176 -0.01 0.86 37.54
C LYS A 176 1.32 0.20 37.21
N GLN A 177 1.51 -0.23 35.95
CA GLN A 177 2.78 -0.81 35.50
C GLN A 177 3.95 0.18 35.60
N ILE A 178 3.73 1.45 35.27
CA ILE A 178 4.76 2.49 35.39
C ILE A 178 5.09 2.71 36.87
N THR A 179 4.09 2.89 37.73
CA THR A 179 4.29 3.09 39.18
C THR A 179 5.03 1.93 39.83
N ASP A 180 4.72 0.70 39.43
CA ASP A 180 5.38 -0.51 39.94
C ASP A 180 6.86 -0.61 39.50
N THR A 181 7.21 -0.05 38.34
CA THR A 181 8.58 -0.11 37.80
C THR A 181 9.44 1.08 38.23
N SER A 182 8.87 2.30 38.20
CA SER A 182 9.52 3.56 38.55
C SER A 182 8.45 4.61 38.89
N PRO A 183 8.30 5.03 40.17
CA PRO A 183 7.28 5.99 40.55
C PRO A 183 7.54 7.35 39.87
N PRO A 184 6.60 7.85 39.02
CA PRO A 184 6.76 9.12 38.35
C PRO A 184 6.57 10.30 39.33
N PRO A 185 7.16 11.47 39.05
CA PRO A 185 6.96 12.66 39.86
C PRO A 185 5.48 13.12 39.84
N PRO A 186 4.98 13.73 40.92
CA PRO A 186 3.56 14.07 41.09
C PRO A 186 3.02 15.03 40.04
N GLU A 187 3.87 15.91 39.51
CA GLU A 187 3.52 16.82 38.41
C GLU A 187 3.19 16.07 37.11
N LEU A 188 3.87 14.95 36.85
CA LEU A 188 3.65 14.13 35.67
C LEU A 188 2.38 13.29 35.78
N LEU A 189 2.02 12.87 37.01
CA LEU A 189 0.79 12.12 37.27
C LEU A 189 -0.47 12.92 36.89
N GLY A 190 -0.53 14.19 37.25
CA GLY A 190 -1.64 15.07 36.89
C GLY A 190 -1.77 15.27 35.37
N PHE A 191 -0.63 15.38 34.66
CA PHE A 191 -0.63 15.45 33.21
C PHE A 191 -1.08 14.14 32.55
N LEU A 192 -0.58 13.00 33.01
CA LEU A 192 -0.92 11.69 32.48
C LEU A 192 -2.40 11.32 32.70
N GLN A 193 -3.03 11.82 33.76
CA GLN A 193 -4.46 11.63 34.03
C GLN A 193 -5.35 12.65 33.30
N SER A 194 -4.77 13.60 32.57
CA SER A 194 -5.55 14.61 31.87
C SER A 194 -6.31 13.99 30.68
N PRO A 195 -7.53 14.49 30.36
CA PRO A 195 -8.29 14.01 29.22
C PRO A 195 -7.57 14.26 27.89
N GLU A 196 -6.79 15.33 27.81
CA GLU A 196 -5.96 15.65 26.63
C GLU A 196 -4.88 14.59 26.39
N PHE A 197 -4.25 14.09 27.47
CA PHE A 197 -3.28 13.01 27.36
C PHE A 197 -3.94 11.71 26.89
N HIS A 198 -5.14 11.38 27.38
CA HIS A 198 -5.89 10.21 26.92
C HIS A 198 -6.30 10.31 25.44
N ALA A 199 -6.76 11.47 25.00
CA ALA A 199 -7.06 11.70 23.59
C ALA A 199 -5.80 11.57 22.71
N GLY A 200 -4.69 12.17 23.16
CA GLY A 200 -3.40 12.10 22.48
C GLY A 200 -2.84 10.68 22.41
N SER A 201 -2.88 9.93 23.51
CA SER A 201 -2.40 8.54 23.56
C SER A 201 -3.23 7.62 22.67
N PHE A 202 -4.54 7.84 22.60
CA PHE A 202 -5.43 7.11 21.70
C PHE A 202 -5.08 7.36 20.24
N ILE A 203 -4.98 8.63 19.82
CA ILE A 203 -4.58 9.00 18.45
C ILE A 203 -3.20 8.43 18.11
N ALA A 204 -2.24 8.51 19.03
CA ALA A 204 -0.92 7.93 18.86
C ALA A 204 -0.97 6.40 18.70
N GLY A 205 -1.85 5.71 19.45
CA GLY A 205 -2.09 4.28 19.33
C GLY A 205 -2.61 3.86 17.95
N TYR A 206 -3.59 4.58 17.40
CA TYR A 206 -4.06 4.33 16.02
C TYR A 206 -3.01 4.68 14.98
N GLY A 207 -2.26 5.77 15.18
CA GLY A 207 -1.13 6.12 14.32
C GLY A 207 -0.07 5.02 14.28
N MET A 208 0.27 4.46 15.43
CA MET A 208 1.20 3.34 15.54
C MET A 208 0.64 2.08 14.87
N THR A 209 -0.65 1.77 15.09
CA THR A 209 -1.31 0.61 14.47
C THR A 209 -1.32 0.74 12.95
N LEU A 210 -1.64 1.92 12.42
CA LEU A 210 -1.59 2.23 11.00
C LEU A 210 -0.18 2.03 10.43
N LEU A 211 0.84 2.54 11.12
CA LEU A 211 2.23 2.38 10.74
C LEU A 211 2.63 0.89 10.70
N LEU A 212 2.26 0.13 11.73
CA LEU A 212 2.52 -1.32 11.80
C LEU A 212 1.84 -2.07 10.66
N LEU A 213 0.59 -1.74 10.32
CA LEU A 213 -0.13 -2.35 9.20
C LEU A 213 0.54 -2.04 7.86
N ILE A 214 0.99 -0.80 7.66
CA ILE A 214 1.73 -0.40 6.45
C ILE A 214 3.06 -1.16 6.36
N LEU A 215 3.81 -1.25 7.46
CA LEU A 215 5.10 -1.95 7.50
C LEU A 215 4.92 -3.45 7.26
N ALA A 216 4.01 -4.09 7.99
CA ALA A 216 3.70 -5.51 7.82
C ALA A 216 3.22 -5.80 6.39
N GLY A 217 2.30 -5.00 5.87
CA GLY A 217 1.82 -5.13 4.50
C GLY A 217 2.93 -4.96 3.48
N SER A 218 3.78 -3.95 3.64
CA SER A 218 4.92 -3.68 2.74
C SER A 218 5.93 -4.83 2.72
N ILE A 219 6.27 -5.37 3.89
CA ILE A 219 7.20 -6.50 4.04
C ILE A 219 6.61 -7.76 3.42
N CYS A 220 5.38 -8.11 3.77
CA CYS A 220 4.70 -9.30 3.24
C CYS A 220 4.48 -9.20 1.73
N GLY A 221 4.09 -8.02 1.24
CA GLY A 221 3.95 -7.74 -0.19
C GLY A 221 5.29 -7.85 -0.93
N TRP A 222 6.38 -7.35 -0.35
CA TRP A 222 7.73 -7.50 -0.92
C TRP A 222 8.13 -8.98 -1.05
N ILE A 223 7.92 -9.77 0.00
CA ILE A 223 8.18 -11.22 0.00
C ILE A 223 7.33 -11.90 -1.08
N ALA A 224 6.04 -11.60 -1.16
CA ALA A 224 5.14 -12.15 -2.17
C ALA A 224 5.61 -11.82 -3.60
N GLY A 225 6.01 -10.58 -3.86
CA GLY A 225 6.57 -10.17 -5.15
C GLY A 225 7.87 -10.89 -5.50
N ALA A 226 8.76 -11.07 -4.52
CA ALA A 226 10.01 -11.82 -4.69
C ALA A 226 9.76 -13.31 -4.99
N LEU A 227 8.82 -13.95 -4.28
CA LEU A 227 8.46 -15.34 -4.48
C LEU A 227 7.82 -15.57 -5.86
N LEU A 228 6.92 -14.69 -6.30
CA LEU A 228 6.30 -14.79 -7.62
C LEU A 228 7.31 -14.64 -8.75
N ARG A 229 8.27 -13.71 -8.60
CA ARG A 229 9.38 -13.56 -9.54
C ARG A 229 10.26 -14.81 -9.61
N ALA A 230 10.67 -15.34 -8.45
CA ALA A 230 11.51 -16.53 -8.40
C ALA A 230 10.82 -17.75 -9.02
N ARG A 231 9.51 -17.92 -8.82
CA ARG A 231 8.72 -18.98 -9.47
C ARG A 231 8.70 -18.84 -11.00
N ARG A 232 8.53 -17.62 -11.52
CA ARG A 232 8.53 -17.39 -12.98
C ARG A 232 9.88 -17.74 -13.62
N GLN A 233 10.98 -17.36 -12.97
CA GLN A 233 12.34 -17.65 -13.45
C GLN A 233 12.61 -19.16 -13.49
N ARG A 234 12.14 -19.92 -12.49
CA ARG A 234 12.27 -21.39 -12.48
C ARG A 234 11.47 -22.09 -13.56
N ASN A 235 10.37 -21.52 -14.02
CA ASN A 235 9.54 -22.12 -15.08
C ASN A 235 10.06 -21.82 -16.49
N LEU A 236 11.04 -20.92 -16.64
CA LEU A 236 11.60 -20.49 -17.92
C LEU A 236 13.00 -21.05 -18.20
N GLY A 237 13.63 -21.70 -17.21
CA GLY A 237 14.94 -22.37 -17.35
C GLY A 237 14.78 -23.88 -17.33
#